data_AF-A0A1S2KX88-F1
#
_entry.id   AF-A0A1S2KX88-F1
#
_cell.length_a   1.000
_cell.length_b   1.000
_cell.length_c   1.000
_cell.angle_alpha   90.00
_cell.angle_beta   90.00
_cell.angle_gamma   90.00
#
_symmetry.space_group_name_H-M   'P 1'
#
loop_
_entity.id
_entity.type
_entity.pdbx_description
1 polymer ?
#
loop_
_entity_poly.entity_id
_entity_poly.type
_entity_poly.pdbx_seq_one_letter_code
_entity_poly.pdbx_strand_id
1 'polypeptide(L)'
;MKDVIRQQLRKIEVEHNVKIIYACEAGSRATGLETISSDYDVRFLYIHPIKWYLSIEKKNDVISKPIYEQLDLHGWDLHKALFLFKKSNPTLLEWLHSPHIYQINEEILLKIKESIPVVFSAKACFYHYLKMASGNFQEVLQQLNTSVKQYLNVVRPLLICLWLEKNKSYPPIQFHTLVHGCHPYIKEDLNNLALLKKGHTATVNFSTITTFIEIELDRLSTVTKTMLEHKDKGSAPLDEIFTLALENMWGIKL
;
A
#
# COMPACT_ATOMS: atom_id res chain seq x y z
N MET A 1 7.31 6.61 -20.70
CA MET A 1 6.59 6.88 -19.44
C MET A 1 7.51 7.06 -18.23
N LYS A 2 8.43 6.12 -17.91
CA LYS A 2 9.35 6.26 -16.75
C LYS A 2 10.09 7.61 -16.70
N ASP A 3 10.57 8.10 -17.84
CA ASP A 3 11.28 9.39 -17.89
C ASP A 3 10.36 10.59 -17.67
N VAL A 4 9.12 10.52 -18.17
CA VAL A 4 8.07 11.52 -17.90
C VAL A 4 7.78 11.59 -16.40
N ILE A 5 7.60 10.43 -15.75
CA ILE A 5 7.40 10.34 -14.30
C ILE A 5 8.57 11.00 -13.55
N ARG A 6 9.82 10.64 -13.88
CA ARG A 6 11.01 11.24 -13.26
C ARG A 6 11.11 12.74 -13.48
N GLN A 7 10.74 13.22 -14.66
CA GLN A 7 10.71 14.65 -14.95
C GLN A 7 9.66 15.37 -14.09
N GLN A 8 8.47 14.80 -13.92
CA GLN A 8 7.43 15.37 -13.07
C GLN A 8 7.81 15.35 -11.59
N LEU A 9 8.45 14.29 -11.11
CA LEU A 9 8.99 14.22 -9.74
C LEU A 9 10.02 15.34 -9.48
N ARG A 10 10.94 15.59 -10.44
CA ARG A 10 11.89 16.72 -10.33
C ARG A 10 11.21 18.07 -10.30
N LYS A 11 10.14 18.28 -11.08
CA LYS A 11 9.33 19.51 -11.02
C LYS A 11 8.71 19.69 -9.65
N ILE A 12 8.16 18.62 -9.05
CA ILE A 12 7.61 18.65 -7.70
C ILE A 12 8.67 19.07 -6.67
N GLU A 13 9.89 18.53 -6.75
CA GLU A 13 10.99 18.92 -5.85
C GLU A 13 11.27 20.42 -5.88
N VAL A 14 11.31 21.01 -7.09
CA VAL A 14 11.56 22.45 -7.28
C VAL A 14 10.37 23.29 -6.83
N GLU A 15 9.16 22.96 -7.29
CA GLU A 15 7.93 23.73 -7.03
C GLU A 15 7.58 23.77 -5.54
N HIS A 16 7.78 22.65 -4.83
CA HIS A 16 7.42 22.53 -3.42
C HIS A 16 8.61 22.74 -2.46
N ASN A 17 9.83 22.94 -2.99
CA ASN A 17 11.08 22.99 -2.23
C ASN A 17 11.21 21.78 -1.29
N VAL A 18 11.14 20.59 -1.87
CA VAL A 18 11.27 19.29 -1.19
C VAL A 18 12.31 18.43 -1.87
N LYS A 19 12.72 17.36 -1.20
CA LYS A 19 13.52 16.29 -1.79
C LYS A 19 12.75 14.98 -1.77
N ILE A 20 12.67 14.30 -2.90
CA ILE A 20 11.98 13.01 -3.02
C ILE A 20 12.96 11.88 -2.70
N ILE A 21 12.64 11.14 -1.64
CA ILE A 21 13.44 10.03 -1.12
C ILE A 21 13.10 8.74 -1.85
N TYR A 22 11.82 8.52 -2.13
CA TYR A 22 11.34 7.28 -2.71
C TYR A 22 10.14 7.56 -3.60
N ALA A 23 10.07 6.94 -4.76
CA ALA A 23 8.90 6.97 -5.62
C ALA A 23 8.70 5.61 -6.28
N CYS A 24 7.46 5.12 -6.26
CA CYS A 24 7.09 3.81 -6.74
C CYS A 24 5.75 3.80 -7.46
N GLU A 25 5.50 2.74 -8.19
CA GLU A 25 4.18 2.42 -8.73
C GLU A 25 3.27 1.89 -7.62
N ALA A 26 2.01 2.28 -7.63
CA ALA A 26 0.97 1.72 -6.78
C ALA A 26 -0.19 1.19 -7.64
N GLY A 27 -1.31 0.87 -6.99
CA GLY A 27 -2.54 0.52 -7.68
C GLY A 27 -2.43 -0.72 -8.59
N SER A 28 -3.12 -0.66 -9.72
CA SER A 28 -3.31 -1.84 -10.58
C SER A 28 -1.99 -2.38 -11.16
N ARG A 29 -1.06 -1.48 -11.53
CA ARG A 29 0.24 -1.82 -12.10
C ARG A 29 1.20 -2.42 -11.07
N ALA A 30 1.11 -2.01 -9.81
CA ALA A 30 1.88 -2.60 -8.73
C ALA A 30 1.39 -4.02 -8.38
N THR A 31 0.08 -4.23 -8.44
CA THR A 31 -0.57 -5.51 -8.09
C THR A 31 -0.59 -6.54 -9.23
N GLY A 32 -0.23 -6.14 -10.45
CA GLY A 32 -0.29 -6.99 -11.63
C GLY A 32 -1.70 -7.17 -12.20
N LEU A 33 -2.61 -6.22 -11.92
CA LEU A 33 -4.01 -6.19 -12.34
C LEU A 33 -4.30 -5.06 -13.36
N GLU A 34 -3.25 -4.47 -13.93
CA GLU A 34 -3.34 -3.38 -14.90
C GLU A 34 -3.98 -3.80 -16.22
N THR A 35 -4.68 -2.85 -16.84
CA THR A 35 -5.15 -2.91 -18.22
C THR A 35 -4.36 -1.94 -19.08
N ILE A 36 -4.57 -1.98 -20.40
CA ILE A 36 -4.00 -0.99 -21.33
C ILE A 36 -4.42 0.44 -20.94
N SER A 37 -5.64 0.59 -20.41
CA SER A 37 -6.21 1.86 -19.94
C SER A 37 -5.90 2.19 -18.48
N SER A 38 -5.06 1.41 -17.79
CA SER A 38 -4.73 1.68 -16.39
C SER A 38 -3.85 2.92 -16.27
N ASP A 39 -4.23 3.77 -15.31
CA ASP A 39 -3.43 4.91 -14.87
C ASP A 39 -2.07 4.45 -14.29
N TYR A 40 -1.14 5.40 -14.24
CA TYR A 40 0.13 5.30 -13.52
C TYR A 40 -0.06 5.96 -12.15
N ASP A 41 -0.23 5.14 -11.13
CA ASP A 41 -0.47 5.56 -9.75
C ASP A 41 0.87 5.75 -9.04
N VAL A 42 1.54 6.87 -9.27
CA VAL A 42 2.87 7.10 -8.68
C VAL A 42 2.71 7.63 -7.26
N ARG A 43 3.35 6.92 -6.33
CA ARG A 43 3.36 7.27 -4.91
C ARG A 43 4.78 7.55 -4.44
N PHE A 44 4.96 8.64 -3.71
CA PHE A 44 6.29 9.09 -3.32
C PHE A 44 6.38 9.55 -1.87
N LEU A 45 7.57 9.39 -1.30
CA LEU A 45 7.97 9.94 -0.01
C LEU A 45 8.93 11.09 -0.25
N TYR A 46 8.67 12.21 0.41
CA TYR A 46 9.50 13.40 0.31
C TYR A 46 9.83 13.96 1.68
N ILE A 47 10.83 14.84 1.72
CA ILE A 47 11.24 15.52 2.96
C ILE A 47 11.43 17.01 2.69
N HIS A 48 10.96 17.82 3.63
CA HIS A 48 11.14 19.26 3.64
C HIS A 48 12.50 19.66 4.26
N PRO A 49 12.98 20.90 4.05
CA PRO A 49 14.11 21.42 4.81
C PRO A 49 13.76 21.59 6.29
N ILE A 50 14.75 21.52 7.19
CA ILE A 50 14.53 21.53 8.66
C ILE A 50 13.66 22.70 9.16
N LYS A 51 13.84 23.90 8.60
CA LYS A 51 13.05 25.09 8.97
C LYS A 51 11.54 24.88 8.77
N TRP A 52 11.14 23.95 7.90
CA TRP A 52 9.74 23.61 7.71
C TRP A 52 9.14 22.95 8.96
N TYR A 53 9.89 22.01 9.57
CA TYR A 53 9.49 21.25 10.76
C TYR A 53 9.60 22.04 12.07
N LEU A 54 10.48 23.05 12.12
CA LEU A 54 10.63 23.95 13.28
C LEU A 54 9.60 25.08 13.31
N SER A 55 8.58 25.02 12.46
CA SER A 55 7.52 26.03 12.38
C SER A 55 6.45 25.77 13.43
N ILE A 56 5.93 26.84 14.04
CA ILE A 56 4.79 26.76 14.96
C ILE A 56 3.47 26.42 14.25
N GLU A 57 3.39 26.70 12.95
CA GLU A 57 2.19 26.48 12.15
C GLU A 57 2.11 25.05 11.65
N LYS A 58 0.90 24.47 11.68
CA LYS A 58 0.64 23.18 11.05
C LYS A 58 0.64 23.36 9.53
N LYS A 59 1.49 22.59 8.85
CA LYS A 59 1.65 22.63 7.39
C LYS A 59 1.10 21.37 6.72
N ASN A 60 0.77 21.48 5.44
CA ASN A 60 0.30 20.34 4.64
C ASN A 60 1.44 19.35 4.41
N ASP A 61 1.23 18.11 4.84
CA ASP A 61 2.18 16.99 4.80
C ASP A 61 1.88 16.02 3.63
N VAL A 62 1.09 16.49 2.66
CA VAL A 62 0.69 15.75 1.45
C VAL A 62 0.85 16.65 0.23
N ILE A 63 1.44 16.10 -0.84
CA ILE A 63 1.45 16.71 -2.17
C ILE A 63 0.62 15.82 -3.09
N SER A 64 -0.40 16.39 -3.72
CA SER A 64 -1.22 15.72 -4.74
C SER A 64 -1.34 16.61 -5.96
N LYS A 65 -1.16 16.06 -7.16
CA LYS A 65 -1.38 16.76 -8.43
C LYS A 65 -2.67 16.24 -9.07
N PRO A 66 -3.43 17.09 -9.78
CA PRO A 66 -4.50 16.61 -10.65
C PRO A 66 -3.96 15.59 -11.64
N ILE A 67 -4.77 14.57 -11.94
CA ILE A 67 -4.40 13.54 -12.92
C ILE A 67 -4.19 14.20 -14.28
N TYR A 68 -3.04 13.92 -14.90
CA TYR A 68 -2.67 14.44 -16.22
C TYR A 68 -2.11 13.31 -17.08
N GLU A 69 -2.67 13.09 -18.27
CA GLU A 69 -2.23 12.01 -19.18
C GLU A 69 -2.11 10.63 -18.49
N GLN A 70 -3.14 10.25 -17.71
CA GLN A 70 -3.19 8.99 -16.93
C GLN A 70 -2.16 8.91 -15.78
N LEU A 71 -1.47 10.01 -15.46
CA LEU A 71 -0.50 10.05 -14.36
C LEU A 71 -1.15 10.64 -13.11
N ASP A 72 -1.25 9.85 -12.05
CA ASP A 72 -1.69 10.26 -10.72
C ASP A 72 -0.50 10.33 -9.77
N LEU A 73 -0.11 11.56 -9.37
CA LEU A 73 1.02 11.81 -8.48
C LEU A 73 0.53 12.17 -7.09
N HIS A 74 0.86 11.34 -6.11
CA HIS A 74 0.49 11.59 -4.72
C HIS A 74 1.61 11.19 -3.77
N GLY A 75 2.03 12.10 -2.89
CA GLY A 75 3.14 11.85 -1.99
C GLY A 75 2.91 12.33 -0.58
N TRP A 76 3.63 11.71 0.34
CA TRP A 76 3.61 12.01 1.76
C TRP A 76 4.97 12.53 2.23
N ASP A 77 4.91 13.51 3.12
CA ASP A 77 6.05 13.91 3.91
C ASP A 77 6.58 12.70 4.73
N LEU A 78 7.89 12.61 4.88
CA LEU A 78 8.55 11.48 5.54
C LEU A 78 8.08 11.33 7.00
N HIS A 79 7.91 12.41 7.75
CA HIS A 79 7.45 12.32 9.13
C HIS A 79 6.04 11.72 9.19
N LYS A 80 5.12 12.16 8.30
CA LYS A 80 3.79 11.56 8.16
C LYS A 80 3.88 10.07 7.83
N ALA A 81 4.74 9.71 6.86
CA ALA A 81 4.92 8.33 6.44
C ALA A 81 5.42 7.45 7.61
N LEU A 82 6.48 7.86 8.32
CA LEU A 82 7.00 7.12 9.47
C LEU A 82 5.96 6.99 10.59
N PHE A 83 5.16 8.02 10.84
CA PHE A 83 4.05 7.94 11.79
C PHE A 83 2.97 6.92 11.37
N LEU A 84 2.61 6.89 10.09
CA LEU A 84 1.68 5.89 9.54
C LEU A 84 2.29 4.48 9.54
N PHE A 85 3.60 4.37 9.34
CA PHE A 85 4.33 3.12 9.43
C PHE A 85 4.27 2.53 10.84
N LYS A 86 4.44 3.37 11.87
CA LYS A 86 4.24 2.97 13.28
C LYS A 86 2.86 2.34 13.52
N LYS A 87 1.85 2.81 12.80
CA LYS A 87 0.47 2.29 12.88
C LYS A 87 0.22 1.10 11.95
N SER A 88 1.25 0.60 11.27
CA SER A 88 1.13 -0.47 10.26
C SER A 88 0.08 -0.15 9.19
N ASN A 89 0.06 1.10 8.75
CA ASN A 89 -0.87 1.58 7.73
C ASN A 89 -0.70 0.78 6.43
N PRO A 90 -1.77 0.14 5.91
CA PRO A 90 -1.72 -0.66 4.68
C PRO A 90 -1.14 0.08 3.48
N THR A 91 -1.58 1.31 3.24
CA THR A 91 -1.20 2.09 2.06
C THR A 91 0.31 2.31 1.99
N LEU A 92 0.93 2.70 3.10
CA LEU A 92 2.39 2.87 3.11
C LEU A 92 3.12 1.55 2.91
N LEU A 93 2.65 0.47 3.55
CA LEU A 93 3.26 -0.84 3.41
C LEU A 93 3.17 -1.35 1.97
N GLU A 94 2.07 -1.06 1.26
CA GLU A 94 1.93 -1.36 -0.17
C GLU A 94 2.98 -0.62 -0.99
N TRP A 95 3.23 0.66 -0.69
CA TRP A 95 4.25 1.46 -1.38
C TRP A 95 5.64 0.86 -1.15
N LEU A 96 6.02 0.57 0.10
CA LEU A 96 7.34 0.03 0.45
C LEU A 96 7.63 -1.35 -0.17
N HIS A 97 6.59 -2.09 -0.55
CA HIS A 97 6.67 -3.40 -1.20
C HIS A 97 6.37 -3.36 -2.71
N SER A 98 6.31 -2.18 -3.31
CA SER A 98 6.13 -2.05 -4.75
C SER A 98 7.31 -2.65 -5.52
N PRO A 99 7.06 -3.46 -6.57
CA PRO A 99 8.11 -4.03 -7.42
C PRO A 99 8.66 -3.02 -8.43
N HIS A 100 7.98 -1.88 -8.63
CA HIS A 100 8.38 -0.89 -9.64
C HIS A 100 8.76 0.42 -8.96
N ILE A 101 10.06 0.69 -8.91
CA ILE A 101 10.64 1.88 -8.29
C ILE A 101 11.06 2.86 -9.39
N TYR A 102 10.66 4.13 -9.27
CA TYR A 102 11.02 5.21 -10.19
C TYR A 102 12.20 6.04 -9.71
N GLN A 103 12.28 6.28 -8.39
CA GLN A 103 13.33 7.03 -7.71
C GLN A 103 13.53 6.47 -6.31
N ILE A 104 14.78 6.46 -5.83
CA ILE A 104 15.14 5.90 -4.53
C ILE A 104 16.43 6.53 -4.01
N ASN A 105 16.42 6.88 -2.73
CA ASN A 105 17.60 6.98 -1.88
C ASN A 105 17.75 5.64 -1.16
N GLU A 106 18.78 4.87 -1.54
CA GLU A 106 18.94 3.48 -1.10
C GLU A 106 19.20 3.37 0.40
N GLU A 107 19.98 4.30 0.95
CA GLU A 107 20.35 4.32 2.37
C GLU A 107 19.12 4.54 3.27
N ILE A 108 18.31 5.56 2.96
CA ILE A 108 17.11 5.86 3.76
C ILE A 108 16.08 4.72 3.61
N LEU A 109 15.85 4.21 2.39
CA LEU A 109 14.89 3.13 2.21
C LEU A 109 15.35 1.84 2.91
N LEU A 110 16.65 1.54 2.89
CA LEU A 110 17.21 0.39 3.60
C LEU A 110 16.90 0.49 5.10
N LYS A 111 17.13 1.65 5.72
CA LYS A 111 16.84 1.84 7.15
C LYS A 111 15.35 1.70 7.47
N ILE A 112 14.47 2.21 6.61
CA ILE A 112 13.02 1.97 6.74
C ILE A 112 12.72 0.47 6.70
N LYS A 113 13.27 -0.28 5.74
CA LYS A 113 13.03 -1.72 5.62
C LYS A 113 13.61 -2.52 6.79
N GLU A 114 14.80 -2.17 7.28
CA GLU A 114 15.44 -2.78 8.46
C GLU A 114 14.62 -2.60 9.73
N SER A 115 13.82 -1.53 9.83
CA SER A 115 12.93 -1.30 10.98
C SER A 115 11.59 -2.04 10.90
N ILE A 116 11.24 -2.69 9.77
CA ILE A 116 9.98 -3.47 9.63
C ILE A 116 9.81 -4.49 10.76
N PRO A 117 10.78 -5.38 11.07
CA PRO A 117 10.61 -6.39 12.14
C PRO A 117 10.39 -5.79 13.54
N VAL A 118 10.70 -4.51 13.73
CA VAL A 118 10.59 -3.78 14.99
C VAL A 118 9.27 -3.01 15.07
N VAL A 119 8.83 -2.43 13.96
CA VAL A 119 7.73 -1.46 13.91
C VAL A 119 6.41 -2.09 13.44
N PHE A 120 6.50 -3.11 12.59
CA PHE A 120 5.33 -3.73 11.97
C PHE A 120 4.52 -4.57 12.97
N SER A 121 3.23 -4.25 13.06
CA SER A 121 2.22 -5.02 13.78
C SER A 121 1.32 -5.75 12.79
N ALA A 122 1.50 -7.07 12.71
CA ALA A 122 0.64 -7.94 11.91
C ALA A 122 -0.83 -7.81 12.33
N LYS A 123 -1.11 -7.65 13.63
CA LYS A 123 -2.48 -7.46 14.16
C LYS A 123 -3.11 -6.16 13.68
N ALA A 124 -2.41 -5.04 13.78
CA ALA A 124 -2.93 -3.75 13.35
C ALA A 124 -3.17 -3.74 11.83
N CYS A 125 -2.21 -4.27 11.06
CA CYS A 125 -2.34 -4.43 9.62
C CYS A 125 -3.54 -5.31 9.24
N PHE A 126 -3.69 -6.46 9.91
CA PHE A 126 -4.80 -7.39 9.72
C PHE A 126 -6.15 -6.70 9.97
N TYR A 127 -6.27 -5.94 11.07
CA TYR A 127 -7.51 -5.23 11.39
C TYR A 127 -7.90 -4.22 10.31
N HIS A 128 -6.92 -3.46 9.78
CA HIS A 128 -7.17 -2.51 8.71
C HIS A 128 -7.68 -3.20 7.43
N TYR A 129 -7.05 -4.29 7.02
CA TYR A 129 -7.47 -5.03 5.84
C TYR A 129 -8.80 -5.76 6.04
N LEU A 130 -9.06 -6.33 7.22
CA LEU A 130 -10.34 -6.97 7.50
C LEU A 130 -11.49 -5.95 7.42
N LYS A 131 -11.32 -4.78 8.05
CA LYS A 131 -12.31 -3.70 7.97
C LYS A 131 -12.54 -3.24 6.54
N MET A 132 -11.47 -3.12 5.74
CA MET A 132 -11.55 -2.77 4.33
C MET A 132 -12.32 -3.82 3.53
N ALA A 133 -11.98 -5.10 3.68
CA ALA A 133 -12.65 -6.21 3.00
C ALA A 133 -14.14 -6.28 3.37
N SER A 134 -14.47 -6.20 4.66
CA SER A 134 -15.86 -6.19 5.14
C SER A 134 -16.65 -5.00 4.59
N GLY A 135 -16.09 -3.79 4.63
CA GLY A 135 -16.74 -2.58 4.11
C GLY A 135 -17.04 -2.68 2.62
N ASN A 136 -16.03 -3.05 1.82
CA ASN A 136 -16.18 -3.25 0.38
C ASN A 136 -17.20 -4.36 0.06
N PHE A 137 -17.28 -5.40 0.89
CA PHE A 137 -18.22 -6.49 0.68
C PHE A 137 -19.67 -6.07 0.94
N GLN A 138 -19.91 -5.22 1.96
CA GLN A 138 -21.24 -4.64 2.18
C GLN A 138 -21.71 -3.83 0.97
N GLU A 139 -20.82 -3.07 0.33
CA GLU A 139 -21.14 -2.34 -0.91
C GLU A 139 -21.49 -3.29 -2.06
N VAL A 140 -20.76 -4.41 -2.19
CA VAL A 140 -21.05 -5.46 -3.19
C VAL A 140 -22.44 -6.08 -2.99
N LEU A 141 -22.85 -6.33 -1.74
CA LEU A 141 -24.15 -6.93 -1.44
C LEU A 141 -25.33 -5.98 -1.69
N GLN A 142 -25.12 -4.67 -1.62
CA GLN A 142 -26.17 -3.66 -1.81
C GLN A 142 -26.40 -3.29 -3.28
N GLN A 143 -25.51 -3.69 -4.19
CA GLN A 143 -25.60 -3.31 -5.59
C GLN A 143 -26.20 -4.41 -6.45
N LEU A 144 -27.11 -4.01 -7.36
CA LEU A 144 -27.73 -4.93 -8.32
C LEU A 144 -26.73 -5.47 -9.36
N ASN A 145 -25.71 -4.68 -9.71
CA ASN A 145 -24.70 -5.01 -10.73
C ASN A 145 -23.30 -4.76 -10.19
N THR A 146 -22.67 -5.79 -9.64
CA THR A 146 -21.31 -5.71 -9.10
C THR A 146 -20.27 -5.94 -10.19
N SER A 147 -19.33 -5.01 -10.32
CA SER A 147 -18.21 -5.13 -11.26
C SER A 147 -17.11 -6.06 -10.74
N VAL A 148 -16.33 -6.62 -11.68
CA VAL A 148 -15.09 -7.37 -11.39
C VAL A 148 -14.13 -6.59 -10.50
N LYS A 149 -14.01 -5.27 -10.70
CA LYS A 149 -13.16 -4.39 -9.89
C LYS A 149 -13.60 -4.37 -8.42
N GLN A 150 -14.89 -4.38 -8.15
CA GLN A 150 -15.41 -4.38 -6.78
C GLN A 150 -15.15 -5.71 -6.07
N TYR A 151 -15.33 -6.85 -6.76
CA TYR A 151 -14.91 -8.13 -6.21
C TYR A 151 -13.42 -8.15 -5.88
N LEU A 152 -12.55 -7.65 -6.76
CA LEU A 152 -11.11 -7.56 -6.48
C LEU A 152 -10.79 -6.66 -5.28
N ASN A 153 -11.53 -5.57 -5.09
CA ASN A 153 -11.40 -4.69 -3.93
C ASN A 153 -11.80 -5.38 -2.61
N VAL A 154 -12.61 -6.45 -2.65
CA VAL A 154 -12.93 -7.28 -1.48
C VAL A 154 -11.91 -8.40 -1.31
N VAL A 155 -11.65 -9.15 -2.39
CA VAL A 155 -10.81 -10.35 -2.37
C VAL A 155 -9.39 -9.98 -1.98
N ARG A 156 -8.77 -8.96 -2.59
CA ARG A 156 -7.36 -8.63 -2.31
C ARG A 156 -7.09 -8.37 -0.81
N PRO A 157 -7.80 -7.47 -0.10
CA PRO A 157 -7.58 -7.29 1.33
C PRO A 157 -7.90 -8.55 2.15
N LEU A 158 -8.90 -9.34 1.74
CA LEU A 158 -9.19 -10.64 2.37
C LEU A 158 -8.01 -11.62 2.26
N LEU A 159 -7.41 -11.76 1.08
CA LEU A 159 -6.25 -12.63 0.88
C LEU A 159 -5.03 -12.17 1.68
N ILE A 160 -4.88 -10.85 1.86
CA ILE A 160 -3.84 -10.29 2.72
C ILE A 160 -4.08 -10.69 4.19
N CYS A 161 -5.33 -10.67 4.67
CA CYS A 161 -5.65 -11.18 6.00
C CYS A 161 -5.27 -12.66 6.15
N LEU A 162 -5.57 -13.52 5.16
CA LEU A 162 -5.16 -14.92 5.17
C LEU A 162 -3.64 -15.10 5.25
N TRP A 163 -2.89 -14.27 4.50
CA TRP A 163 -1.43 -14.29 4.58
C TRP A 163 -0.93 -13.86 5.96
N LEU A 164 -1.46 -12.76 6.50
CA LEU A 164 -1.07 -12.21 7.80
C LEU A 164 -1.37 -13.20 8.93
N GLU A 165 -2.49 -13.93 8.84
CA GLU A 165 -2.82 -15.01 9.77
C GLU A 165 -1.74 -16.10 9.77
N LYS A 166 -1.35 -16.58 8.59
CA LYS A 166 -0.42 -17.71 8.43
C LYS A 166 1.04 -17.34 8.69
N ASN A 167 1.51 -16.22 8.13
CA ASN A 167 2.94 -15.91 8.05
C ASN A 167 3.39 -14.85 9.05
N LYS A 168 2.46 -14.11 9.66
CA LYS A 168 2.73 -12.99 10.58
C LYS A 168 3.66 -11.90 9.99
N SER A 169 3.72 -11.82 8.66
CA SER A 169 4.55 -10.88 7.90
C SER A 169 3.73 -10.19 6.81
N TYR A 170 4.21 -9.05 6.31
CA TYR A 170 3.54 -8.37 5.21
C TYR A 170 3.64 -9.19 3.91
N PRO A 171 2.56 -9.34 3.13
CA PRO A 171 2.58 -10.17 1.93
C PRO A 171 3.25 -9.49 0.74
N PRO A 172 3.61 -10.29 -0.29
CA PRO A 172 3.82 -9.78 -1.65
C PRO A 172 2.57 -9.05 -2.16
N ILE A 173 2.78 -7.98 -2.91
CA ILE A 173 1.66 -7.14 -3.35
C ILE A 173 0.94 -7.68 -4.60
N GLN A 174 1.60 -8.57 -5.35
CA GLN A 174 1.06 -9.11 -6.59
C GLN A 174 -0.10 -10.05 -6.31
N PHE A 175 -1.21 -9.85 -7.02
CA PHE A 175 -2.45 -10.57 -6.77
C PHE A 175 -2.30 -12.09 -6.97
N HIS A 176 -1.61 -12.52 -8.02
CA HIS A 176 -1.39 -13.95 -8.29
C HIS A 176 -0.65 -14.64 -7.12
N THR A 177 0.34 -13.98 -6.50
CA THR A 177 1.09 -14.51 -5.35
C THR A 177 0.19 -14.70 -4.14
N LEU A 178 -0.76 -13.79 -3.91
CA LEU A 178 -1.78 -13.95 -2.87
C LEU A 178 -2.69 -15.15 -3.15
N VAL A 179 -3.13 -15.32 -4.40
CA VAL A 179 -3.98 -16.46 -4.81
C VAL A 179 -3.27 -17.81 -4.60
N HIS A 180 -1.95 -17.88 -4.84
CA HIS A 180 -1.19 -19.11 -4.57
C HIS A 180 -1.26 -19.57 -3.11
N GLY A 181 -1.40 -18.65 -2.16
CA GLY A 181 -1.55 -18.93 -0.73
C GLY A 181 -2.93 -19.45 -0.30
N CYS A 182 -3.93 -19.43 -1.19
CA CYS A 182 -5.32 -19.79 -0.89
C CYS A 182 -5.59 -21.30 -1.00
N HIS A 183 -6.79 -21.73 -0.60
CA HIS A 183 -7.25 -23.10 -0.77
C HIS A 183 -7.42 -23.46 -2.26
N PRO A 184 -7.07 -24.67 -2.74
CA PRO A 184 -7.15 -25.04 -4.15
C PRO A 184 -8.50 -24.78 -4.84
N TYR A 185 -9.63 -25.04 -4.16
CA TYR A 185 -10.97 -24.91 -4.75
C TYR A 185 -11.30 -23.50 -5.27
N ILE A 186 -10.69 -22.44 -4.73
CA ILE A 186 -11.02 -21.05 -5.09
C ILE A 186 -10.03 -20.44 -6.10
N LYS A 187 -8.87 -21.07 -6.30
CA LYS A 187 -7.76 -20.46 -7.07
C LYS A 187 -8.14 -20.16 -8.51
N GLU A 188 -8.86 -21.07 -9.16
CA GLU A 188 -9.27 -20.91 -10.55
C GLU A 188 -10.20 -19.71 -10.72
N ASP A 189 -11.25 -19.60 -9.89
CA ASP A 189 -12.18 -18.49 -9.92
C ASP A 189 -11.50 -17.13 -9.67
N LEU A 190 -10.54 -17.05 -8.74
CA LEU A 190 -9.79 -15.81 -8.48
C LEU A 190 -8.83 -15.44 -9.63
N ASN A 191 -8.18 -16.43 -10.23
CA ASN A 191 -7.35 -16.19 -11.42
C ASN A 191 -8.20 -15.73 -12.60
N ASN A 192 -9.36 -16.35 -12.82
CA ASN A 192 -10.31 -15.96 -13.87
C ASN A 192 -10.88 -14.56 -13.60
N LEU A 193 -11.09 -14.17 -12.35
CA LEU A 193 -11.47 -12.80 -11.98
C LEU A 193 -10.39 -11.78 -12.39
N ALA A 194 -9.11 -12.11 -12.17
CA ALA A 194 -7.99 -11.28 -12.64
C ALA A 194 -7.89 -11.22 -14.17
N LEU A 195 -8.16 -12.32 -14.87
CA LEU A 195 -8.20 -12.36 -16.34
C LEU A 195 -9.33 -11.48 -16.91
N LEU A 196 -10.53 -11.57 -16.34
CA LEU A 196 -11.65 -10.70 -16.71
C LEU A 196 -11.30 -9.22 -16.48
N LYS A 197 -10.63 -8.90 -15.37
CA LYS A 197 -10.19 -7.52 -15.07
C LYS A 197 -9.24 -6.97 -16.14
N LYS A 198 -8.44 -7.85 -16.75
CA LYS A 198 -7.49 -7.56 -17.83
C LYS A 198 -8.13 -7.50 -19.22
N GLY A 199 -9.42 -7.81 -19.33
CA GLY A 199 -10.15 -7.83 -20.60
C GLY A 199 -10.05 -9.15 -21.36
N HIS A 200 -9.54 -10.21 -20.74
CA HIS A 200 -9.56 -11.55 -21.31
C HIS A 200 -10.91 -12.24 -21.06
N THR A 201 -11.29 -13.16 -21.95
CA THR A 201 -12.45 -14.03 -21.74
C THR A 201 -12.10 -15.10 -20.72
N ALA A 202 -12.86 -15.19 -19.64
CA ALA A 202 -12.76 -16.25 -18.64
C ALA A 202 -14.12 -16.49 -17.99
N THR A 203 -14.38 -17.71 -17.53
CA THR A 203 -15.60 -18.04 -16.79
C THR A 203 -15.32 -17.94 -15.29
N VAL A 204 -16.13 -17.16 -14.59
CA VAL A 204 -16.01 -16.97 -13.14
C VAL A 204 -17.31 -17.40 -12.47
N ASN A 205 -17.22 -18.27 -11.47
CA ASN A 205 -18.34 -18.55 -10.61
C ASN A 205 -18.39 -17.53 -9.46
N PHE A 206 -19.12 -16.44 -9.67
CA PHE A 206 -19.28 -15.40 -8.66
C PHE A 206 -19.94 -15.91 -7.38
N SER A 207 -20.82 -16.93 -7.45
CA SER A 207 -21.41 -17.53 -6.25
C SER A 207 -20.35 -18.19 -5.38
N THR A 208 -19.42 -18.93 -5.98
CA THR A 208 -18.30 -19.55 -5.26
C THR A 208 -17.43 -18.50 -4.57
N ILE A 209 -17.12 -17.41 -5.28
CA ILE A 209 -16.33 -16.29 -4.71
C ILE A 209 -17.07 -15.63 -3.55
N THR A 210 -18.36 -15.33 -3.70
CA THR A 210 -19.17 -14.71 -2.65
C THR A 210 -19.24 -15.59 -1.40
N THR A 211 -19.50 -16.89 -1.55
CA THR A 211 -19.50 -17.83 -0.42
C THR A 211 -18.14 -17.93 0.25
N PHE A 212 -17.04 -17.94 -0.53
CA PHE A 212 -15.68 -17.89 0.02
C PHE A 212 -15.44 -16.63 0.86
N ILE A 213 -15.86 -15.46 0.35
CA ILE A 213 -15.72 -14.18 1.06
C ILE A 213 -16.51 -14.21 2.37
N GLU A 214 -17.77 -14.66 2.35
CA GLU A 214 -18.64 -14.72 3.54
C GLU A 214 -18.03 -15.59 4.63
N ILE A 215 -17.63 -16.82 4.28
CA ILE A 215 -17.05 -17.79 5.22
C ILE A 215 -15.76 -17.25 5.82
N GLU A 216 -14.84 -16.74 4.99
CA GLU A 216 -13.56 -16.26 5.49
C GLU A 216 -13.69 -14.97 6.29
N LEU A 217 -14.57 -14.03 5.92
CA LEU A 217 -14.80 -12.82 6.71
C LEU A 217 -15.33 -13.15 8.11
N ASP A 218 -16.30 -14.06 8.20
CA ASP A 218 -16.84 -14.51 9.50
C ASP A 218 -15.74 -15.17 10.35
N ARG A 219 -15.00 -16.11 9.77
CA ARG A 219 -13.89 -16.81 10.44
C ARG A 219 -12.80 -15.83 10.92
N LEU A 220 -12.36 -14.93 10.04
CA LEU A 220 -11.28 -13.97 10.32
C LEU A 220 -11.69 -12.91 11.36
N SER A 221 -12.98 -12.57 11.44
CA SER A 221 -13.50 -11.71 12.51
C SER A 221 -13.28 -12.30 13.90
N THR A 222 -13.33 -13.64 14.01
CA THR A 222 -13.07 -14.37 15.25
C THR A 222 -11.57 -14.45 15.53
N VAL A 223 -10.75 -14.73 14.51
CA VAL A 223 -9.27 -14.78 14.62
C VAL A 223 -8.69 -13.47 15.14
N THR A 224 -9.23 -12.33 14.70
CA THR A 224 -8.76 -11.00 15.13
C THR A 224 -8.72 -10.84 16.65
N LYS A 225 -9.68 -11.46 17.35
CA LYS A 225 -9.81 -11.36 18.81
C LYS A 225 -8.70 -12.12 19.56
N THR A 226 -8.11 -13.13 18.93
CA THR A 226 -7.09 -13.99 19.55
C THR A 226 -5.66 -13.64 19.10
N MET A 227 -5.50 -12.70 18.17
CA MET A 227 -4.18 -12.25 17.72
C MET A 227 -3.41 -11.55 18.84
N LEU A 228 -2.14 -11.94 19.00
CA LEU A 228 -1.21 -11.32 19.95
C LEU A 228 -1.01 -9.83 19.62
N GLU A 229 -0.98 -9.02 20.67
CA GLU A 229 -0.60 -7.63 20.55
C GLU A 229 0.87 -7.49 20.19
N HIS A 230 1.16 -6.56 19.28
CA HIS A 230 2.53 -6.13 19.05
C HIS A 230 2.94 -5.19 20.19
N LYS A 231 4.04 -5.50 20.89
CA LYS A 231 4.57 -4.60 21.91
C LYS A 231 5.08 -3.33 21.22
N ASP A 232 4.52 -2.17 21.52
CA ASP A 232 5.06 -0.89 21.04
C ASP A 232 6.51 -0.77 21.51
N LYS A 233 7.44 -0.72 20.56
CA LYS A 233 8.88 -0.60 20.82
C LYS A 233 9.33 0.88 20.83
N GLY A 234 8.39 1.82 20.76
CA GLY A 234 8.67 3.26 20.74
C GLY A 234 8.92 3.82 19.33
N SER A 235 9.16 5.13 19.24
CA SER A 235 9.46 5.83 17.98
C SER A 235 10.94 5.98 17.69
N ALA A 236 11.84 5.68 18.64
CA ALA A 236 13.26 6.00 18.53
C ALA A 236 13.92 5.54 17.19
N PRO A 237 13.70 4.30 16.68
CA PRO A 237 14.25 3.91 15.40
C PRO A 237 13.72 4.74 14.21
N LEU A 238 12.47 5.21 14.29
CA LEU A 238 11.86 6.05 13.27
C LEU A 238 12.38 7.49 13.36
N ASP A 239 12.62 7.99 14.58
CA ASP A 239 13.20 9.30 14.81
C ASP A 239 14.65 9.36 14.25
N GLU A 240 15.44 8.29 14.44
CA GLU A 240 16.78 8.14 13.85
C GLU A 240 16.73 8.14 12.31
N ILE A 241 15.78 7.42 11.70
CA ILE A 241 15.59 7.41 10.24
C ILE A 241 15.25 8.81 9.72
N PHE A 242 14.40 9.54 10.45
CA PHE A 242 14.00 10.88 10.07
C PHE A 242 15.18 11.86 10.13
N THR A 243 15.97 11.80 11.20
CA THR A 243 17.20 12.59 11.36
C THR A 243 18.20 12.28 10.25
N LEU A 244 18.50 10.99 10.01
CA LEU A 244 19.37 10.56 8.92
C LEU A 244 18.92 11.12 7.57
N ALA A 245 17.61 11.07 7.30
CA ALA A 245 17.07 11.59 6.04
C ALA A 245 17.24 13.10 5.91
N LEU A 246 17.09 13.87 7.00
CA LEU A 246 17.36 15.30 7.01
C LEU A 246 18.83 15.59 6.71
N GLU A 247 19.75 14.90 7.37
CA GLU A 247 21.19 15.08 7.17
C GLU A 247 21.60 14.70 5.74
N ASN A 248 21.15 13.55 5.25
CA ASN A 248 21.48 13.03 3.93
C ASN A 248 20.93 13.91 2.79
N MET A 249 19.67 14.34 2.88
CA MET A 249 18.99 15.06 1.78
C MET A 249 19.26 16.57 1.77
N TRP A 250 19.62 17.16 2.91
CA TRP A 250 19.86 18.60 3.04
C TRP A 250 21.28 18.98 3.48
N GLY A 251 22.15 18.01 3.77
CA GLY A 251 23.54 18.27 4.15
C GLY A 251 23.68 19.02 5.48
N ILE A 252 22.73 18.82 6.39
CA ILE A 252 22.77 19.40 7.74
C ILE A 252 23.30 18.37 8.73
N LYS A 253 23.73 18.82 9.91
CA LYS A 253 24.17 17.96 11.02
C LYS A 253 23.28 18.22 12.23
N LEU A 254 22.65 17.19 12.77
CA LEU A 254 21.65 17.28 13.85
C LEU A 254 22.08 16.60 15.14
#